data_AF-A0A945YES6-F1
#
_entry.id   AF-A0A945YES6-F1
#
_cell.length_a   1.000
_cell.length_b   1.000
_cell.length_c   1.000
_cell.angle_alpha   90.00
_cell.angle_beta   90.00
_cell.angle_gamma   90.00
#
_symmetry.space_group_name_H-M   'P 1'
#
loop_
_entity.id
_entity.type
_entity.pdbx_description
1 polymer ?
#
loop_
_entity_poly.entity_id
_entity_poly.type
_entity_poly.pdbx_seq_one_letter_code
_entity_poly.pdbx_strand_id
1 'polypeptide(L)'
;HQLSSGFVAVPAHANSDRVWDLLAPAHLRFDCPAGVDRVTFAHGLKKSSRDFSDGYDVTVRWIPDTGLPQIIWQRSIKPRKSGQDQMPQTEEVSLPPRGSGDLEFRFTTGEASDPDSDHLYFGNLVGHTQGPILRLGHDIITALPPPTDSFQSDPEGNWLLHVPSRVEWERPANLMSLSFEYGLLPGAYTSEDGHSDGVQFTLELVPEVGPTISLFDQILEPFNHPAHRGRQRIAVNLPQQPQGHLVLTTGPGRGSDSSWDWAFAARFVGKAPGPPIVISPARQLLAVETSGHEGGWADQFDATHWGAQSPQELTYTKPADLTAVTFSYGLNDNAARDENGQRRTDGVEVVVIFAPDQGPEQEIYRRFLDPFVNSEDAGKQTARITLPLGQSGQLKFQMNPGPYGSNAYDWAYWGPFEGETVAGRNSQ
;
A
#
# COMPACT_ATOMS: atom_id res chain seq x y z
N HIS A 1 26.93 -17.72 -17.65
CA HIS A 1 27.30 -16.77 -18.72
C HIS A 1 26.14 -16.68 -19.72
N GLN A 2 25.90 -15.44 -20.18
CA GLN A 2 24.89 -14.96 -21.14
C GLN A 2 23.47 -14.70 -20.61
N LEU A 3 23.21 -13.41 -20.35
CA LEU A 3 21.91 -12.77 -20.46
C LEU A 3 21.49 -12.82 -21.94
N SER A 4 20.35 -13.44 -22.26
CA SER A 4 19.73 -13.29 -23.57
C SER A 4 18.72 -12.15 -23.52
N SER A 5 19.08 -11.01 -24.11
CA SER A 5 18.11 -10.03 -24.59
C SER A 5 17.41 -10.62 -25.83
N GLY A 6 16.15 -10.98 -25.68
CA GLY A 6 15.33 -11.48 -26.76
C GLY A 6 14.02 -12.04 -26.22
N PHE A 7 12.90 -11.44 -26.63
CA PHE A 7 11.59 -12.07 -26.48
C PHE A 7 11.63 -13.40 -27.24
N VAL A 8 11.80 -14.50 -26.49
CA VAL A 8 11.67 -15.85 -27.03
C VAL A 8 10.17 -16.10 -27.20
N ALA A 9 9.75 -16.35 -28.44
CA ALA A 9 8.45 -16.94 -28.70
C ALA A 9 8.34 -18.22 -27.87
N VAL A 10 7.43 -18.22 -26.88
CA VAL A 10 7.21 -19.36 -25.99
C VAL A 10 6.84 -20.56 -26.87
N PRO A 11 7.61 -21.66 -26.88
CA PRO A 11 7.26 -22.84 -27.64
C PRO A 11 5.92 -23.38 -27.14
N ALA A 12 5.05 -23.82 -28.05
CA ALA A 12 3.68 -24.27 -27.78
C ALA A 12 3.54 -25.47 -26.82
N HIS A 13 4.63 -25.97 -26.24
CA HIS A 13 4.67 -27.09 -25.29
C HIS A 13 5.81 -26.94 -24.25
N ALA A 14 6.01 -25.76 -23.69
CA ALA A 14 6.98 -25.58 -22.61
C ALA A 14 6.39 -26.07 -21.26
N ASN A 15 7.17 -26.94 -20.64
CA ASN A 15 7.05 -27.47 -19.28
C ASN A 15 7.28 -26.33 -18.25
N SER A 16 6.43 -25.29 -18.24
CA SER A 16 6.53 -24.20 -17.29
C SER A 16 5.65 -24.48 -16.09
N ASP A 17 6.20 -24.32 -14.88
CA ASP A 17 5.51 -24.44 -13.58
C ASP A 17 4.38 -23.38 -13.38
N ARG A 18 3.86 -22.79 -14.47
CA ARG A 18 2.93 -21.65 -14.51
C ARG A 18 1.73 -21.89 -15.43
N VAL A 19 1.41 -23.16 -15.71
CA VAL A 19 0.25 -23.56 -16.50
C VAL A 19 -0.61 -24.53 -15.68
N TRP A 20 -1.89 -24.23 -15.58
CA TRP A 20 -2.92 -25.05 -14.96
C TRP A 20 -3.67 -25.84 -16.03
N ASP A 21 -3.81 -27.14 -15.81
CA ASP A 21 -4.75 -27.99 -16.55
C ASP A 21 -6.13 -27.88 -15.90
N LEU A 22 -7.13 -27.45 -16.68
CA LEU A 22 -8.49 -27.22 -16.24
C LEU A 22 -9.48 -28.05 -17.07
N LEU A 23 -10.65 -28.32 -16.49
CA LEU A 23 -11.81 -28.91 -17.16
C LEU A 23 -12.97 -27.93 -17.04
N ALA A 24 -13.58 -27.51 -18.15
CA ALA A 24 -14.76 -26.65 -18.06
C ALA A 24 -15.97 -27.45 -17.52
N PRO A 25 -16.83 -26.86 -16.67
CA PRO A 25 -16.71 -25.52 -16.12
C PRO A 25 -15.64 -25.42 -15.02
N ALA A 26 -14.83 -24.37 -15.08
CA ALA A 26 -13.80 -24.08 -14.08
C ALA A 26 -13.86 -22.61 -13.64
N HIS A 27 -13.34 -22.35 -12.44
CA HIS A 27 -13.35 -21.02 -11.85
C HIS A 27 -12.05 -20.79 -11.07
N LEU A 28 -11.37 -19.69 -11.40
CA LEU A 28 -10.18 -19.21 -10.70
C LEU A 28 -10.43 -17.79 -10.19
N ARG A 29 -9.98 -17.50 -8.97
CA ARG A 29 -10.08 -16.18 -8.35
C ARG A 29 -8.71 -15.78 -7.83
N PHE A 30 -8.30 -14.56 -8.14
CA PHE A 30 -7.00 -14.01 -7.75
C PHE A 30 -7.21 -12.65 -7.10
N ASP A 31 -6.53 -12.40 -5.98
CA ASP A 31 -6.40 -11.05 -5.43
C ASP A 31 -5.68 -10.19 -6.46
N CYS A 32 -6.26 -9.06 -6.80
CA CYS A 32 -5.71 -8.11 -7.75
C CYS A 32 -5.36 -6.82 -7.03
N PRO A 33 -4.07 -6.59 -6.72
CA PRO A 33 -3.63 -5.41 -6.00
C PRO A 33 -4.00 -4.13 -6.74
N ALA A 34 -4.25 -3.05 -5.98
CA ALA A 34 -4.42 -1.73 -6.58
C ALA A 34 -3.18 -1.36 -7.41
N GLY A 35 -3.43 -0.72 -8.55
CA GLY A 35 -2.40 -0.29 -9.48
C GLY A 35 -2.10 -1.26 -10.61
N VAL A 36 -2.56 -2.51 -10.55
CA VAL A 36 -2.63 -3.34 -11.74
C VAL A 36 -3.69 -2.75 -12.66
N ASP A 37 -3.31 -2.30 -13.84
CA ASP A 37 -4.21 -1.67 -14.81
C ASP A 37 -4.51 -2.57 -16.00
N ARG A 38 -3.80 -3.69 -16.09
CA ARG A 38 -3.94 -4.66 -17.16
C ARG A 38 -3.42 -6.01 -16.74
N VAL A 39 -4.04 -7.06 -17.26
CA VAL A 39 -3.50 -8.42 -17.15
C VAL A 39 -3.27 -9.01 -18.53
N THR A 40 -2.21 -9.81 -18.65
CA THR A 40 -2.02 -10.71 -19.79
C THR A 40 -2.08 -12.14 -19.32
N PHE A 41 -2.70 -13.02 -20.09
CA PHE A 41 -2.76 -14.45 -19.79
C PHE A 41 -2.85 -15.27 -21.07
N ALA A 42 -2.53 -16.56 -20.96
CA ALA A 42 -2.67 -17.52 -22.05
C ALA A 42 -3.72 -18.57 -21.70
N HIS A 43 -4.48 -19.00 -22.70
CA HIS A 43 -5.40 -20.12 -22.59
C HIS A 43 -5.54 -20.88 -23.90
N GLY A 44 -6.08 -22.09 -23.86
CA GLY A 44 -6.40 -22.85 -25.07
C GLY A 44 -6.79 -24.28 -24.76
N LEU A 45 -7.26 -25.00 -25.77
CA LEU A 45 -7.57 -26.42 -25.64
C LEU A 45 -6.30 -27.26 -25.52
N LYS A 46 -6.34 -28.25 -24.63
CA LYS A 46 -5.30 -29.28 -24.55
C LYS A 46 -5.24 -30.02 -25.88
N LYS A 47 -4.03 -30.33 -26.35
CA LYS A 47 -3.82 -30.94 -27.67
C LYS A 47 -4.64 -32.22 -27.88
N SER A 48 -4.80 -33.03 -26.84
CA SER A 48 -5.60 -34.27 -26.85
C SER A 48 -7.10 -34.05 -27.05
N SER A 49 -7.59 -32.83 -26.81
CA SER A 49 -9.01 -32.50 -26.75
C SER A 49 -9.48 -31.64 -27.92
N ARG A 50 -8.57 -31.17 -28.77
CA ARG A 50 -8.88 -30.22 -29.87
C ARG A 50 -9.90 -30.77 -30.88
N ASP A 51 -9.83 -32.06 -31.19
CA ASP A 51 -10.72 -32.68 -32.16
C ASP A 51 -12.07 -33.09 -31.56
N PHE A 52 -12.16 -33.15 -30.22
CA PHE A 52 -13.34 -33.64 -29.50
C PHE A 52 -14.13 -32.52 -28.83
N SER A 53 -13.48 -31.44 -28.39
CA SER A 53 -14.13 -30.29 -27.78
C SER A 53 -15.08 -29.61 -28.77
N ASP A 54 -16.23 -29.16 -28.25
CA ASP A 54 -17.16 -28.29 -28.95
C ASP A 54 -16.87 -26.81 -28.67
N GLY A 55 -16.05 -26.51 -27.67
CA GLY A 55 -15.52 -25.19 -27.37
C GLY A 55 -15.58 -24.85 -25.89
N TYR A 56 -15.30 -23.60 -25.54
CA TYR A 56 -15.58 -23.09 -24.20
C TYR A 56 -15.73 -21.58 -24.27
N ASP A 57 -16.39 -21.00 -23.28
CA ASP A 57 -16.35 -19.56 -23.05
C ASP A 57 -15.43 -19.25 -21.88
N VAL A 58 -14.65 -18.18 -22.01
CA VAL A 58 -13.88 -17.60 -20.92
C VAL A 58 -14.40 -16.20 -20.64
N THR A 59 -14.67 -15.92 -19.37
CA THR A 59 -15.12 -14.61 -18.88
C THR A 59 -14.17 -14.15 -17.80
N VAL A 60 -13.70 -12.91 -17.92
CA VAL A 60 -12.93 -12.23 -16.87
C VAL A 60 -13.84 -11.22 -16.19
N ARG A 61 -13.94 -11.31 -14.87
CA ARG A 61 -14.75 -10.41 -14.05
C ARG A 61 -13.87 -9.68 -13.05
N TRP A 62 -14.09 -8.38 -12.94
CA TRP A 62 -13.54 -7.54 -11.89
C TRP A 62 -14.51 -7.49 -10.72
N ILE A 63 -14.05 -7.78 -9.51
CA ILE A 63 -14.84 -7.71 -8.29
C ILE A 63 -14.19 -6.65 -7.39
N PRO A 64 -14.60 -5.38 -7.46
CA PRO A 64 -14.02 -4.35 -6.60
C PRO A 64 -14.34 -4.63 -5.13
N ASP A 65 -13.43 -4.27 -4.23
CA ASP A 65 -13.62 -4.42 -2.77
C ASP A 65 -14.93 -3.77 -2.27
N THR A 66 -15.40 -2.75 -2.98
CA THR A 66 -16.54 -1.92 -2.60
C THR A 66 -17.86 -2.32 -3.27
N GLY A 67 -17.88 -3.32 -4.16
CA GLY A 67 -18.99 -3.42 -5.11
C GLY A 67 -19.31 -4.79 -5.69
N LEU A 68 -20.20 -4.75 -6.67
CA LEU A 68 -20.68 -5.93 -7.39
C LEU A 68 -19.70 -6.34 -8.49
N PRO A 69 -19.54 -7.64 -8.77
CA PRO A 69 -18.75 -8.13 -9.89
C PRO A 69 -19.19 -7.54 -11.24
N GLN A 70 -18.22 -7.15 -12.07
CA GLN A 70 -18.40 -6.62 -13.42
C GLN A 70 -17.69 -7.51 -14.43
N ILE A 71 -18.34 -7.89 -15.53
CA ILE A 71 -17.65 -8.57 -16.65
C ILE A 71 -16.85 -7.51 -17.39
N ILE A 72 -15.53 -7.68 -17.43
CA ILE A 72 -14.61 -6.74 -18.10
C ILE A 72 -14.10 -7.28 -19.44
N TRP A 73 -14.17 -8.61 -19.64
CA TRP A 73 -13.80 -9.24 -20.89
C TRP A 73 -14.45 -10.61 -21.03
N GLN A 74 -14.76 -11.02 -22.25
CA GLN A 74 -15.32 -12.33 -22.56
C GLN A 74 -14.90 -12.77 -23.96
N ARG A 75 -14.62 -14.08 -24.11
CA ARG A 75 -14.34 -14.70 -25.41
C ARG A 75 -14.91 -16.10 -25.49
N SER A 76 -15.46 -16.44 -26.65
CA SER A 76 -15.88 -17.81 -27.01
C SER A 76 -14.85 -18.46 -27.91
N ILE A 77 -14.46 -19.70 -27.60
CA ILE A 77 -13.55 -20.54 -28.39
C ILE A 77 -14.35 -21.63 -29.06
N LYS A 78 -14.32 -21.70 -30.40
CA LYS A 78 -15.12 -22.63 -31.22
C LYS A 78 -14.22 -23.43 -32.17
N PRO A 79 -13.46 -24.42 -31.66
CA PRO A 79 -12.39 -25.11 -32.40
C PRO A 79 -12.87 -25.84 -33.66
N ARG A 80 -14.13 -26.31 -33.68
CA ARG A 80 -14.75 -26.98 -34.84
C ARG A 80 -15.13 -26.01 -35.96
N LYS A 81 -15.31 -24.73 -35.63
CA LYS A 81 -15.73 -23.67 -36.57
C LYS A 81 -14.56 -22.78 -36.99
N SER A 82 -13.47 -22.76 -36.21
CA SER A 82 -12.31 -21.90 -36.42
C SER A 82 -11.01 -22.65 -36.11
N GLY A 83 -10.12 -22.80 -37.10
CA GLY A 83 -8.79 -23.38 -36.89
C GLY A 83 -7.89 -22.51 -35.99
N GLN A 84 -8.15 -21.20 -35.91
CA GLN A 84 -7.44 -20.30 -34.98
C GLN A 84 -7.78 -20.62 -33.52
N ASP A 85 -9.02 -21.05 -33.24
CA ASP A 85 -9.49 -21.42 -31.91
C ASP A 85 -8.92 -22.77 -31.43
N GLN A 86 -8.25 -23.51 -32.31
CA GLN A 86 -7.48 -24.70 -31.95
C GLN A 86 -6.06 -24.37 -31.46
N MET A 87 -5.60 -23.14 -31.69
CA MET A 87 -4.27 -22.68 -31.29
C MET A 87 -4.32 -22.05 -29.89
N PRO A 88 -3.16 -21.99 -29.21
CA PRO A 88 -2.99 -21.12 -28.06
C PRO A 88 -3.45 -19.69 -28.27
N GLN A 89 -4.22 -19.17 -27.31
CA GLN A 89 -4.61 -17.77 -27.25
C GLN A 89 -3.79 -17.05 -26.18
N THR A 90 -3.42 -15.81 -26.48
CA THR A 90 -2.86 -14.86 -25.52
C THR A 90 -3.78 -13.66 -25.50
N GLU A 91 -4.22 -13.29 -24.31
CA GLU A 91 -5.18 -12.23 -24.10
C GLU A 91 -4.55 -11.12 -23.28
N GLU A 92 -5.00 -9.90 -23.55
CA GLU A 92 -4.65 -8.69 -22.83
C GLU A 92 -5.96 -8.01 -22.42
N VAL A 93 -6.16 -7.84 -21.12
CA VAL A 93 -7.41 -7.30 -20.57
C VAL A 93 -7.08 -6.11 -19.69
N SER A 94 -7.56 -4.93 -20.09
CA SER A 94 -7.50 -3.73 -19.27
C SER A 94 -8.41 -3.87 -18.05
N LEU A 95 -7.88 -3.51 -16.89
CA LEU A 95 -8.64 -3.45 -15.64
C LEU A 95 -9.17 -2.02 -15.42
N PRO A 96 -10.26 -1.86 -14.64
CA PRO A 96 -10.68 -0.55 -14.18
C PRO A 96 -9.54 0.15 -13.43
N PRO A 97 -9.29 1.45 -13.68
CA PRO A 97 -8.14 2.14 -13.14
C PRO A 97 -8.15 2.18 -11.61
N ARG A 98 -6.99 1.93 -11.00
CA ARG A 98 -6.65 2.20 -9.58
C ARG A 98 -7.48 1.47 -8.51
N GLY A 99 -8.35 0.53 -8.88
CA GLY A 99 -9.11 -0.27 -7.92
C GLY A 99 -8.32 -1.47 -7.38
N SER A 100 -8.45 -1.77 -6.09
CA SER A 100 -8.18 -3.10 -5.53
C SER A 100 -9.44 -3.95 -5.52
N GLY A 101 -9.27 -5.26 -5.53
CA GLY A 101 -10.35 -6.23 -5.59
C GLY A 101 -9.86 -7.57 -6.09
N ASP A 102 -10.79 -8.38 -6.58
CA ASP A 102 -10.48 -9.70 -7.12
C ASP A 102 -10.70 -9.78 -8.62
N LEU A 103 -9.86 -10.56 -9.27
CA LEU A 103 -10.00 -10.96 -10.66
C LEU A 103 -10.52 -12.39 -10.74
N GLU A 104 -11.69 -12.55 -11.34
CA GLU A 104 -12.37 -13.82 -11.51
C GLU A 104 -12.25 -14.30 -12.97
N PHE A 105 -11.71 -15.49 -13.19
CA PHE A 105 -11.70 -16.17 -14.49
C PHE A 105 -12.69 -17.32 -14.45
N ARG A 106 -13.72 -17.25 -15.29
CA ARG A 106 -14.73 -18.32 -15.42
C ARG A 106 -14.60 -18.97 -16.79
N PHE A 107 -14.48 -20.29 -16.79
CA PHE A 107 -14.55 -21.11 -17.98
C PHE A 107 -15.87 -21.87 -17.95
N THR A 108 -16.67 -21.75 -19.00
CA THR A 108 -17.92 -22.53 -19.15
C THR A 108 -17.85 -23.40 -20.40
N THR A 109 -18.60 -24.50 -20.38
CA THR A 109 -18.67 -25.47 -21.49
C THR A 109 -19.13 -24.83 -22.80
N GLY A 110 -18.77 -25.45 -23.91
CA GLY A 110 -19.16 -25.03 -25.26
C GLY A 110 -20.65 -25.15 -25.59
N GLU A 111 -20.97 -25.09 -26.89
CA GLU A 111 -22.32 -24.97 -27.45
C GLU A 111 -23.25 -26.15 -27.11
N ALA A 112 -22.70 -27.36 -26.94
CA ALA A 112 -23.42 -28.56 -26.53
C ALA A 112 -23.53 -28.71 -25.01
N SER A 113 -22.88 -27.84 -24.23
CA SER A 113 -22.83 -27.90 -22.76
C SER A 113 -22.33 -29.25 -22.23
N ASP A 114 -21.36 -29.85 -22.92
CA ASP A 114 -20.78 -31.14 -22.59
C ASP A 114 -19.33 -30.97 -22.08
N PRO A 115 -19.07 -31.18 -20.78
CA PRO A 115 -17.74 -30.97 -20.20
C PRO A 115 -16.73 -32.06 -20.59
N ASP A 116 -17.15 -33.22 -21.10
CA ASP A 116 -16.31 -34.43 -21.21
C ASP A 116 -15.10 -34.25 -22.13
N SER A 117 -15.11 -33.23 -23.00
CA SER A 117 -14.01 -32.94 -23.93
C SER A 117 -13.42 -31.53 -23.80
N ASP A 118 -13.84 -30.73 -22.82
CA ASP A 118 -13.43 -29.33 -22.67
C ASP A 118 -12.23 -29.20 -21.71
N HIS A 119 -11.19 -29.99 -21.97
CA HIS A 119 -9.92 -29.86 -21.27
C HIS A 119 -9.13 -28.69 -21.87
N LEU A 120 -8.82 -27.72 -21.03
CA LEU A 120 -8.11 -26.52 -21.41
C LEU A 120 -6.90 -26.31 -20.50
N TYR A 121 -5.97 -25.52 -20.99
CA TYR A 121 -4.92 -24.98 -20.15
C TYR A 121 -5.14 -23.48 -19.94
N PHE A 122 -4.72 -22.99 -18.79
CA PHE A 122 -4.65 -21.57 -18.44
C PHE A 122 -3.27 -21.29 -17.87
N GLY A 123 -2.66 -20.15 -18.13
CA GLY A 123 -1.33 -19.89 -17.62
C GLY A 123 -0.79 -18.52 -18.01
N ASN A 124 0.46 -18.26 -17.61
CA ASN A 124 1.16 -17.00 -17.90
C ASN A 124 0.35 -15.75 -17.48
N LEU A 125 -0.42 -15.85 -16.39
CA LEU A 125 -1.14 -14.71 -15.84
C LEU A 125 -0.11 -13.73 -15.26
N VAL A 126 -0.06 -12.53 -15.84
CA VAL A 126 0.84 -11.45 -15.45
C VAL A 126 0.03 -10.18 -15.30
N GLY A 127 0.11 -9.55 -14.13
CA GLY A 127 -0.41 -8.21 -13.90
C GLY A 127 0.62 -7.15 -14.33
N HIS A 128 0.16 -6.15 -15.06
CA HIS A 128 0.92 -4.98 -15.46
C HIS A 128 0.48 -3.80 -14.60
N THR A 129 1.44 -2.98 -14.19
CA THR A 129 1.18 -1.73 -13.47
C THR A 129 2.08 -0.65 -14.04
N GLN A 130 1.68 0.60 -13.87
CA GLN A 130 2.40 1.77 -14.37
C GLN A 130 3.72 2.04 -13.62
N GLY A 131 3.96 1.37 -12.50
CA GLY A 131 5.21 1.49 -11.76
C GLY A 131 5.15 0.96 -10.34
N PRO A 132 6.17 1.26 -9.51
CA PRO A 132 6.19 0.86 -8.12
C PRO A 132 5.01 1.40 -7.32
N ILE A 133 4.50 0.56 -6.43
CA ILE A 133 3.45 0.92 -5.49
C ILE A 133 4.06 1.41 -4.17
N LEU A 134 3.51 2.48 -3.60
CA LEU A 134 3.77 2.93 -2.23
C LEU A 134 2.64 2.42 -1.34
N ARG A 135 2.98 1.64 -0.31
CA ARG A 135 2.02 1.14 0.67
C ARG A 135 1.94 2.06 1.87
N LEU A 136 0.75 2.54 2.24
CA LEU A 136 0.51 3.32 3.45
C LEU A 136 -0.55 2.57 4.27
N GLY A 137 -0.10 1.71 5.19
CA GLY A 137 -0.98 0.71 5.81
C GLY A 137 -1.55 -0.24 4.77
N HIS A 138 -2.88 -0.30 4.66
CA HIS A 138 -3.58 -1.07 3.62
C HIS A 138 -3.78 -0.28 2.32
N ASP A 139 -3.61 1.04 2.36
CA ASP A 139 -3.75 1.87 1.17
C ASP A 139 -2.57 1.63 0.21
N ILE A 140 -2.89 1.58 -1.07
CA ILE A 140 -1.93 1.45 -2.15
C ILE A 140 -1.97 2.73 -2.97
N ILE A 141 -0.85 3.44 -3.01
CA ILE A 141 -0.66 4.61 -3.86
C ILE A 141 0.16 4.18 -5.06
N THR A 142 -0.46 4.32 -6.24
CA THR A 142 0.14 3.97 -7.51
C THR A 142 1.06 5.09 -7.98
N ALA A 143 2.20 4.75 -8.56
CA ALA A 143 3.01 5.74 -9.26
C ALA A 143 2.18 6.46 -10.34
N LEU A 144 2.44 7.75 -10.51
CA LEU A 144 1.94 8.51 -11.65
C LEU A 144 2.56 7.92 -12.93
N PRO A 145 1.82 7.93 -14.06
CA PRO A 145 2.33 7.41 -15.32
C PRO A 145 3.67 8.07 -15.65
N PRO A 146 4.74 7.29 -15.92
CA PRO A 146 5.99 7.89 -16.33
C PRO A 146 5.79 8.65 -17.65
N PRO A 147 6.61 9.69 -17.90
CA PRO A 147 6.58 10.39 -19.19
C PRO A 147 7.00 9.50 -20.37
N THR A 148 7.60 8.34 -20.11
CA THR A 148 8.10 7.37 -21.11
C THR A 148 7.65 5.94 -20.76
N ASP A 149 8.46 4.93 -21.14
CA ASP A 149 8.15 3.51 -21.00
C ASP A 149 7.76 3.08 -19.58
N SER A 150 6.94 2.02 -19.50
CA SER A 150 6.56 1.36 -18.26
C SER A 150 7.78 0.77 -17.55
N PHE A 151 7.82 0.89 -16.22
CA PHE A 151 8.85 0.22 -15.43
C PHE A 151 8.73 -1.30 -15.55
N GLN A 152 9.88 -1.97 -15.52
CA GLN A 152 9.94 -3.43 -15.42
C GLN A 152 10.20 -3.84 -13.97
N SER A 153 9.69 -4.98 -13.56
CA SER A 153 10.07 -5.62 -12.30
C SER A 153 10.73 -6.97 -12.55
N ASP A 154 11.70 -7.31 -11.73
CA ASP A 154 12.30 -8.64 -11.71
C ASP A 154 11.43 -9.64 -10.90
N PRO A 155 11.69 -10.95 -10.99
CA PRO A 155 10.94 -11.97 -10.24
C PRO A 155 10.98 -11.79 -8.72
N GLU A 156 11.99 -11.11 -8.18
CA GLU A 156 12.14 -10.79 -6.76
C GLU A 156 11.31 -9.55 -6.34
N GLY A 157 10.62 -8.91 -7.29
CA GLY A 157 9.76 -7.75 -7.07
C GLY A 157 10.54 -6.42 -6.97
N ASN A 158 11.76 -6.38 -7.51
CA ASN A 158 12.52 -5.14 -7.62
C ASN A 158 12.13 -4.42 -8.91
N TRP A 159 11.82 -3.14 -8.79
CA TRP A 159 11.59 -2.26 -9.93
C TRP A 159 12.92 -1.86 -10.52
N LEU A 160 13.15 -2.21 -11.79
CA LEU A 160 14.35 -1.86 -12.52
C LEU A 160 14.28 -0.36 -12.87
N LEU A 161 15.21 0.40 -12.28
CA LEU A 161 15.30 1.85 -12.41
C LEU A 161 16.59 2.24 -13.13
N HIS A 162 16.75 1.73 -14.36
CA HIS A 162 17.90 2.03 -15.21
C HIS A 162 18.12 3.54 -15.33
N VAL A 163 19.37 3.99 -15.19
CA VAL A 163 19.69 5.42 -15.23
C VAL A 163 19.53 5.98 -16.66
N PRO A 164 18.88 7.14 -16.85
CA PRO A 164 18.09 7.87 -15.85
C PRO A 164 16.67 7.30 -15.72
N SER A 165 16.17 7.18 -14.49
CA SER A 165 14.77 6.88 -14.20
C SER A 165 14.14 7.94 -13.31
N ARG A 166 12.82 8.11 -13.43
CA ARG A 166 12.01 9.00 -12.57
C ARG A 166 10.69 8.33 -12.23
N VAL A 167 10.48 8.09 -10.95
CA VAL A 167 9.22 7.59 -10.39
C VAL A 167 8.58 8.73 -9.60
N GLU A 168 7.28 8.92 -9.77
CA GLU A 168 6.52 9.99 -9.11
C GLU A 168 5.27 9.43 -8.45
N TRP A 169 4.92 9.93 -7.26
CA TRP A 169 3.65 9.65 -6.59
C TRP A 169 3.01 10.95 -6.13
N GLU A 170 1.68 11.02 -6.18
CA GLU A 170 0.96 11.99 -5.35
C GLU A 170 1.29 11.73 -3.89
N ARG A 171 1.71 12.76 -3.16
CA ARG A 171 2.00 12.63 -1.73
C ARG A 171 0.67 12.52 -0.97
N PRO A 172 0.42 11.43 -0.22
CA PRO A 172 -0.71 11.40 0.70
C PRO A 172 -0.53 12.45 1.79
N ALA A 173 -1.60 13.18 2.12
CA ALA A 173 -1.55 14.24 3.13
C ALA A 173 -1.09 13.74 4.52
N ASN A 174 -1.36 12.47 4.82
CA ASN A 174 -0.98 11.79 6.05
C ASN A 174 0.34 11.01 5.95
N LEU A 175 1.09 11.09 4.87
CA LEU A 175 2.37 10.40 4.77
C LEU A 175 3.44 11.14 5.57
N MET A 176 3.93 10.45 6.62
CA MET A 176 4.85 11.00 7.61
C MET A 176 6.29 10.54 7.46
N SER A 177 6.48 9.27 7.13
CA SER A 177 7.80 8.77 6.73
C SER A 177 7.63 7.82 5.57
N LEU A 178 8.65 7.75 4.71
CA LEU A 178 8.74 6.78 3.62
C LEU A 178 9.99 5.95 3.83
N SER A 179 9.84 4.63 3.80
CA SER A 179 10.96 3.70 3.74
C SER A 179 10.93 2.91 2.45
N PHE A 180 12.11 2.60 1.92
CA PHE A 180 12.26 1.79 0.73
C PHE A 180 13.63 1.11 0.70
N GLU A 181 13.75 0.13 -0.19
CA GLU A 181 14.98 -0.59 -0.48
C GLU A 181 15.49 -0.17 -1.86
N TYR A 182 16.80 -0.08 -2.01
CA TYR A 182 17.43 0.36 -3.26
C TYR A 182 18.81 -0.29 -3.42
N GLY A 183 19.35 -0.28 -4.64
CA GLY A 183 20.66 -0.86 -4.91
C GLY A 183 20.96 -1.00 -6.39
N LEU A 184 22.08 -1.66 -6.70
CA LEU A 184 22.42 -2.10 -8.06
C LEU A 184 22.36 -3.63 -8.11
N LEU A 185 21.88 -4.17 -9.23
CA LEU A 185 21.92 -5.61 -9.46
C LEU A 185 23.38 -6.11 -9.53
N PRO A 186 23.72 -7.29 -8.97
CA PRO A 186 25.10 -7.76 -8.90
C PRO A 186 25.86 -7.73 -10.23
N GLY A 187 25.19 -8.04 -11.34
CA GLY A 187 25.80 -8.06 -12.66
C GLY A 187 26.42 -6.73 -13.12
N ALA A 188 25.98 -5.60 -12.55
CA ALA A 188 26.54 -4.27 -12.79
C ALA A 188 27.99 -4.10 -12.31
N TYR A 189 28.42 -4.88 -11.31
CA TYR A 189 29.71 -4.70 -10.64
C TYR A 189 30.46 -6.00 -10.33
N THR A 190 29.88 -7.17 -10.61
CA THR A 190 30.54 -8.48 -10.43
C THR A 190 30.88 -9.21 -11.73
N SER A 191 30.31 -8.79 -12.87
CA SER A 191 30.62 -9.43 -14.14
C SER A 191 32.02 -9.03 -14.62
N GLU A 192 32.66 -9.87 -15.46
CA GLU A 192 34.00 -9.57 -16.02
C GLU A 192 34.01 -8.24 -16.78
N ASP A 193 32.90 -7.89 -17.41
CA ASP A 193 32.68 -6.62 -18.13
C ASP A 193 31.97 -5.55 -17.26
N GLY A 194 31.63 -5.88 -16.01
CA GLY A 194 30.81 -5.05 -15.12
C GLY A 194 31.62 -3.92 -14.49
N HIS A 195 31.34 -2.69 -14.92
CA HIS A 195 32.12 -1.52 -14.56
C HIS A 195 31.25 -0.31 -14.18
N SER A 196 30.13 -0.52 -13.49
CA SER A 196 29.34 0.64 -13.00
C SER A 196 30.22 1.58 -12.18
N ASP A 197 30.22 2.85 -12.57
CA ASP A 197 30.88 3.94 -11.86
C ASP A 197 30.04 4.45 -10.67
N GLY A 198 28.80 3.96 -10.57
CA GLY A 198 27.88 4.15 -9.47
C GLY A 198 26.53 4.68 -9.94
N VAL A 199 25.55 4.74 -9.03
CA VAL A 199 24.24 5.35 -9.30
C VAL A 199 23.89 6.30 -8.18
N GLN A 200 23.46 7.50 -8.56
CA GLN A 200 22.85 8.45 -7.65
C GLN A 200 21.36 8.14 -7.49
N PHE A 201 20.89 8.02 -6.26
CA PHE A 201 19.47 7.94 -5.91
C PHE A 201 19.09 9.22 -5.20
N THR A 202 18.06 9.90 -5.69
CA THR A 202 17.54 11.12 -5.06
C THR A 202 16.05 10.97 -4.83
N LEU A 203 15.59 11.25 -3.61
CA LEU A 203 14.19 11.38 -3.28
C LEU A 203 13.90 12.82 -2.89
N GLU A 204 12.94 13.41 -3.58
CA GLU A 204 12.53 14.80 -3.40
C GLU A 204 11.03 14.89 -3.12
N LEU A 205 10.64 15.88 -2.32
CA LEU A 205 9.28 16.38 -2.28
C LEU A 205 9.22 17.61 -3.17
N VAL A 206 8.42 17.55 -4.22
CA VAL A 206 8.16 18.66 -5.15
C VAL A 206 6.81 19.28 -4.78
N PRO A 207 6.79 20.44 -4.11
CA PRO A 207 5.55 21.10 -3.74
C PRO A 207 4.77 21.60 -4.95
N GLU A 208 3.45 21.75 -4.81
CA GLU A 208 2.65 22.48 -5.82
C GLU A 208 3.10 23.95 -5.96
N VAL A 209 3.49 24.56 -4.83
CA VAL A 209 3.99 25.94 -4.76
C VAL A 209 5.20 25.98 -3.83
N GLY A 210 6.31 26.52 -4.33
CA GLY A 210 7.54 26.69 -3.56
C GLY A 210 8.72 25.89 -4.12
N PRO A 211 9.87 25.90 -3.42
CA PRO A 211 11.04 25.16 -3.86
C PRO A 211 10.91 23.66 -3.57
N THR A 212 11.53 22.84 -4.42
CA THR A 212 11.75 21.41 -4.17
C THR A 212 12.51 21.19 -2.86
N ILE A 213 12.11 20.18 -2.09
CA ILE A 213 12.72 19.79 -0.82
C ILE A 213 13.43 18.46 -1.02
N SER A 214 14.76 18.45 -0.89
CA SER A 214 15.56 17.21 -0.92
C SER A 214 15.35 16.43 0.39
N LEU A 215 14.88 15.19 0.28
CA LEU A 215 14.63 14.31 1.42
C LEU A 215 15.74 13.27 1.60
N PHE A 216 16.35 12.85 0.49
CA PHE A 216 17.42 11.87 0.47
C PHE A 216 18.23 12.01 -0.82
N ASP A 217 19.56 11.91 -0.70
CA ASP A 217 20.50 11.91 -1.81
C ASP A 217 21.67 11.00 -1.45
N GLN A 218 21.86 9.92 -2.21
CA GLN A 218 22.93 8.97 -1.99
C GLN A 218 23.47 8.43 -3.31
N ILE A 219 24.79 8.42 -3.43
CA ILE A 219 25.49 7.71 -4.53
C ILE A 219 25.95 6.34 -4.01
N LEU A 220 25.64 5.28 -4.75
CA LEU A 220 26.18 3.94 -4.54
C LEU A 220 27.26 3.65 -5.57
N GLU A 221 28.44 3.25 -5.11
CA GLU A 221 29.63 3.00 -5.94
C GLU A 221 30.16 1.56 -5.69
N PRO A 222 29.38 0.50 -6.02
CA PRO A 222 29.63 -0.86 -5.54
C PRO A 222 30.91 -1.50 -6.07
N PHE A 223 31.44 -1.03 -7.20
CA PHE A 223 32.72 -1.52 -7.73
C PHE A 223 33.87 -1.23 -6.75
N ASN A 224 34.04 0.05 -6.38
CA ASN A 224 35.11 0.53 -5.49
C ASN A 224 34.77 0.44 -4.00
N HIS A 225 33.49 0.36 -3.64
CA HIS A 225 33.01 0.35 -2.25
C HIS A 225 32.15 -0.89 -1.98
N PRO A 226 32.74 -1.99 -1.46
CA PRO A 226 31.99 -3.22 -1.20
C PRO A 226 30.77 -3.06 -0.28
N ALA A 227 30.76 -2.07 0.61
CA ALA A 227 29.60 -1.78 1.47
C ALA A 227 28.38 -1.22 0.70
N HIS A 228 28.59 -0.66 -0.51
CA HIS A 228 27.52 -0.20 -1.38
C HIS A 228 26.88 -1.35 -2.20
N ARG A 229 27.42 -2.57 -2.12
CA ARG A 229 26.90 -3.74 -2.84
C ARG A 229 25.63 -4.27 -2.19
N GLY A 230 24.80 -4.92 -3.01
CA GLY A 230 23.56 -5.53 -2.55
C GLY A 230 22.50 -4.51 -2.16
N ARG A 231 21.52 -4.97 -1.39
CA ARG A 231 20.32 -4.21 -1.05
C ARG A 231 20.60 -3.26 0.12
N GLN A 232 20.36 -1.98 -0.11
CA GLN A 232 20.36 -0.92 0.88
C GLN A 232 18.93 -0.63 1.35
N ARG A 233 18.77 -0.03 2.53
CA ARG A 233 17.47 0.36 3.09
C ARG A 233 17.59 1.74 3.73
N ILE A 234 16.59 2.57 3.49
CA ILE A 234 16.47 3.89 4.12
C ILE A 234 15.05 4.12 4.63
N ALA A 235 14.93 4.97 5.64
CA ALA A 235 13.68 5.58 6.06
C ALA A 235 13.90 7.09 6.13
N VAL A 236 13.06 7.86 5.43
CA VAL A 236 13.08 9.32 5.42
C VAL A 236 11.86 9.84 6.16
N ASN A 237 12.04 10.86 6.97
CA ASN A 237 10.93 11.63 7.54
C ASN A 237 10.53 12.70 6.53
N LEU A 238 9.23 12.87 6.31
CA LEU A 238 8.70 13.92 5.45
C LEU A 238 8.34 15.15 6.30
N PRO A 239 8.50 16.37 5.80
CA PRO A 239 7.96 17.55 6.46
C PRO A 239 6.43 17.54 6.38
N GLN A 240 5.69 18.00 7.39
CA GLN A 240 4.22 17.98 7.36
C GLN A 240 3.60 18.77 6.20
N GLN A 241 4.23 19.88 5.85
CA GLN A 241 3.88 20.73 4.73
C GLN A 241 5.16 21.00 3.91
N PRO A 242 5.04 21.33 2.62
CA PRO A 242 3.80 21.44 1.83
C PRO A 242 3.32 20.09 1.25
N GLN A 243 2.09 20.10 0.70
CA GLN A 243 1.61 19.04 -0.21
C GLN A 243 2.35 19.08 -1.55
N GLY A 244 2.28 17.99 -2.32
CA GLY A 244 2.88 17.91 -3.64
C GLY A 244 3.16 16.47 -4.07
N HIS A 245 4.25 16.27 -4.81
CA HIS A 245 4.64 14.96 -5.32
C HIS A 245 5.90 14.44 -4.64
N LEU A 246 5.97 13.14 -4.43
CA LEU A 246 7.22 12.46 -4.12
C LEU A 246 7.87 11.99 -5.41
N VAL A 247 9.14 12.36 -5.60
CA VAL A 247 9.89 12.05 -6.82
C VAL A 247 11.14 11.28 -6.45
N LEU A 248 11.22 10.02 -6.85
CA LEU A 248 12.45 9.24 -6.80
C LEU A 248 13.10 9.26 -8.18
N THR A 249 14.33 9.75 -8.26
CA THR A 249 15.15 9.69 -9.48
C THR A 249 16.37 8.80 -9.30
N THR A 250 16.80 8.20 -10.41
CA THR A 250 18.15 7.63 -10.53
C THR A 250 18.94 8.42 -11.56
N GLY A 251 20.15 8.84 -11.17
CA GLY A 251 21.10 9.57 -12.00
C GLY A 251 22.43 8.82 -12.10
N PRO A 252 23.29 9.18 -13.07
CA PRO A 252 24.56 8.48 -13.22
C PRO A 252 25.48 8.75 -12.02
N GLY A 253 26.42 7.84 -11.80
CA GLY A 253 27.47 7.99 -10.80
C GLY A 253 28.45 9.13 -11.10
N ARG A 254 29.54 9.19 -10.34
CA ARG A 254 30.52 10.29 -10.44
C ARG A 254 31.20 10.39 -11.80
N GLY A 255 31.31 9.29 -12.54
CA GLY A 255 31.94 9.27 -13.87
C GLY A 255 30.96 9.60 -15.01
N SER A 256 29.67 9.78 -14.70
CA SER A 256 28.62 10.11 -15.68
C SER A 256 28.39 9.02 -16.75
N ASP A 257 28.78 7.77 -16.50
CA ASP A 257 28.60 6.64 -17.42
C ASP A 257 27.49 5.68 -16.94
N SER A 258 26.35 5.69 -17.61
CA SER A 258 25.18 4.87 -17.26
C SER A 258 25.17 3.46 -17.87
N SER A 259 26.23 3.03 -18.56
CA SER A 259 26.25 1.77 -19.33
C SER A 259 26.02 0.52 -18.48
N TRP A 260 26.34 0.58 -17.17
CA TRP A 260 26.23 -0.54 -16.22
C TRP A 260 25.36 -0.21 -15.01
N ASP A 261 24.58 0.86 -15.09
CA ASP A 261 23.79 1.39 -13.97
C ASP A 261 22.44 0.68 -13.85
N TRP A 262 22.51 -0.62 -13.57
CA TRP A 262 21.35 -1.49 -13.40
C TRP A 262 20.79 -1.35 -11.99
N ALA A 263 20.33 -0.14 -11.70
CA ALA A 263 19.72 0.20 -10.42
C ALA A 263 18.34 -0.41 -10.26
N PHE A 264 17.96 -0.61 -9.00
CA PHE A 264 16.63 -1.04 -8.64
C PHE A 264 16.13 -0.31 -7.38
N ALA A 265 14.81 -0.27 -7.22
CA ALA A 265 14.18 0.05 -5.95
C ALA A 265 13.00 -0.89 -5.66
N ALA A 266 12.68 -1.06 -4.38
CA ALA A 266 11.65 -1.98 -3.94
C ALA A 266 11.04 -1.57 -2.60
N ARG A 267 9.90 -2.18 -2.27
CA ARG A 267 9.26 -2.13 -0.94
C ARG A 267 9.07 -0.72 -0.38
N PHE A 268 8.41 0.15 -1.15
CA PHE A 268 8.01 1.47 -0.68
C PHE A 268 6.90 1.35 0.37
N VAL A 269 7.23 1.69 1.61
CA VAL A 269 6.32 1.61 2.76
C VAL A 269 6.33 2.94 3.48
N GLY A 270 5.17 3.58 3.49
CA GLY A 270 4.87 4.79 4.24
C GLY A 270 4.38 4.50 5.66
N LYS A 271 4.54 5.48 6.55
CA LYS A 271 3.87 5.54 7.85
C LYS A 271 3.00 6.79 7.95
N ALA A 272 1.85 6.65 8.60
CA ALA A 272 0.96 7.74 8.95
C ALA A 272 1.15 8.20 10.41
N PRO A 273 0.75 9.42 10.77
CA PRO A 273 0.74 9.87 12.16
C PRO A 273 -0.28 9.10 13.00
N GLY A 274 0.02 8.93 14.28
CA GLY A 274 -0.88 8.34 15.26
C GLY A 274 -1.10 6.82 15.12
N PRO A 275 -1.82 6.22 16.07
CA PRO A 275 -2.15 4.80 16.03
C PRO A 275 -3.13 4.48 14.89
N PRO A 276 -2.95 3.37 14.14
CA PRO A 276 -4.00 2.87 13.27
C PRO A 276 -5.19 2.36 14.11
N ILE A 277 -6.43 2.58 13.65
CA ILE A 277 -7.59 1.84 14.15
C ILE A 277 -7.57 0.45 13.53
N VAL A 278 -7.22 -0.57 14.32
CA VAL A 278 -7.12 -1.95 13.86
C VAL A 278 -8.48 -2.62 13.94
N ILE A 279 -9.11 -2.92 12.79
CA ILE A 279 -10.38 -3.66 12.72
C ILE A 279 -10.09 -5.17 12.58
N SER A 280 -9.07 -5.51 11.80
CA SER A 280 -8.52 -6.85 11.65
C SER A 280 -7.07 -6.77 11.18
N PRO A 281 -6.30 -7.88 11.16
CA PRO A 281 -4.96 -7.88 10.57
C PRO A 281 -4.91 -7.39 9.11
N ALA A 282 -6.02 -7.58 8.38
CA ALA A 282 -6.16 -7.20 6.97
C ALA A 282 -6.87 -5.85 6.75
N ARG A 283 -7.36 -5.19 7.82
CA ARG A 283 -8.08 -3.92 7.71
C ARG A 283 -7.76 -2.98 8.86
N GLN A 284 -7.10 -1.87 8.54
CA GLN A 284 -6.77 -0.78 9.44
C GLN A 284 -7.27 0.54 8.85
N LEU A 285 -7.63 1.48 9.71
CA LEU A 285 -7.88 2.87 9.33
C LEU A 285 -6.71 3.72 9.83
N LEU A 286 -6.08 4.46 8.93
CA LEU A 286 -5.03 5.40 9.28
C LEU A 286 -5.61 6.79 9.53
N ALA A 287 -4.94 7.58 10.37
CA ALA A 287 -5.29 8.99 10.49
C ALA A 287 -5.07 9.66 9.12
N VAL A 288 -6.07 10.38 8.63
CA VAL A 288 -6.04 11.12 7.36
C VAL A 288 -5.54 12.55 7.55
N GLU A 289 -5.72 13.09 8.76
CA GLU A 289 -5.20 14.39 9.16
C GLU A 289 -4.71 14.33 10.60
N THR A 290 -3.74 15.19 10.91
CA THR A 290 -3.29 15.43 12.28
C THR A 290 -2.97 16.90 12.44
N SER A 291 -3.34 17.45 13.60
CA SER A 291 -2.89 18.77 14.02
C SER A 291 -2.36 18.67 15.46
N GLY A 292 -1.41 19.51 15.79
CA GLY A 292 -0.76 19.48 17.10
C GLY A 292 -0.19 20.83 17.47
N HIS A 293 0.32 20.94 18.70
CA HIS A 293 1.11 22.08 19.13
C HIS A 293 2.24 22.35 18.12
N GLU A 294 2.31 23.58 17.60
CA GLU A 294 3.27 23.99 16.55
C GLU A 294 3.24 23.11 15.27
N GLY A 295 2.10 22.46 14.99
CA GLY A 295 1.95 21.53 13.87
C GLY A 295 2.50 20.12 14.15
N GLY A 296 2.95 19.82 15.37
CA GLY A 296 3.56 18.55 15.72
C GLY A 296 2.69 17.32 15.39
N TRP A 297 3.36 16.25 14.97
CA TRP A 297 2.75 14.96 14.70
C TRP A 297 2.62 14.09 15.94
N ALA A 298 1.69 13.14 15.86
CA ALA A 298 1.62 12.05 16.82
C ALA A 298 2.67 10.99 16.50
N ASP A 299 3.93 11.28 16.82
CA ASP A 299 5.06 10.41 16.52
C ASP A 299 5.03 9.14 17.36
N GLN A 300 5.32 8.01 16.73
CA GLN A 300 5.42 6.72 17.41
C GLN A 300 6.72 6.68 18.25
N PHE A 301 6.59 6.64 19.57
CA PHE A 301 7.73 6.47 20.49
C PHE A 301 8.16 5.01 20.59
N ASP A 302 7.20 4.09 20.66
CA ASP A 302 7.41 2.65 20.70
C ASP A 302 6.26 1.90 20.01
N ALA A 303 6.29 0.56 20.06
CA ALA A 303 5.29 -0.28 19.39
C ALA A 303 3.83 0.02 19.79
N THR A 304 3.60 0.64 20.94
CA THR A 304 2.29 0.85 21.55
C THR A 304 1.99 2.29 21.97
N HIS A 305 2.93 3.22 21.83
CA HIS A 305 2.75 4.61 22.27
C HIS A 305 3.06 5.62 21.17
N TRP A 306 2.15 6.57 21.01
CA TRP A 306 2.28 7.72 20.11
C TRP A 306 2.20 9.01 20.93
N GLY A 307 3.11 9.94 20.69
CA GLY A 307 3.08 11.24 21.33
C GLY A 307 1.78 11.99 21.03
N ALA A 308 1.25 12.65 22.04
CA ALA A 308 0.03 13.44 21.94
C ALA A 308 0.18 14.70 22.79
N GLN A 309 1.26 15.47 22.56
CA GLN A 309 1.42 16.73 23.26
C GLN A 309 0.24 17.65 22.95
N SER A 310 -0.42 18.10 24.00
CA SER A 310 -1.59 18.96 23.88
C SER A 310 -1.24 20.36 23.32
N PRO A 311 -2.12 21.01 22.52
CA PRO A 311 -3.28 20.41 21.87
C PRO A 311 -2.86 19.42 20.77
N GLN A 312 -3.62 18.35 20.58
CA GLN A 312 -3.43 17.40 19.49
C GLN A 312 -4.76 16.89 18.98
N GLU A 313 -4.86 16.67 17.67
CA GLU A 313 -6.00 16.04 17.00
C GLU A 313 -5.52 14.97 16.01
N LEU A 314 -6.20 13.82 16.02
CA LEU A 314 -6.12 12.78 15.00
C LEU A 314 -7.49 12.61 14.35
N THR A 315 -7.54 12.76 13.03
CA THR A 315 -8.78 12.62 12.25
C THR A 315 -8.71 11.34 11.43
N TYR A 316 -9.76 10.52 11.51
CA TYR A 316 -9.91 9.26 10.77
C TYR A 316 -11.20 9.28 9.96
N THR A 317 -11.16 8.72 8.75
CA THR A 317 -12.40 8.39 8.03
C THR A 317 -13.12 7.26 8.75
N LYS A 318 -14.37 7.48 9.17
CA LYS A 318 -15.23 6.48 9.81
C LYS A 318 -16.14 5.83 8.77
N PRO A 319 -15.94 4.54 8.43
CA PRO A 319 -16.84 3.83 7.52
C PRO A 319 -18.16 3.47 8.21
N ALA A 320 -19.22 3.30 7.41
CA ALA A 320 -20.58 3.03 7.89
C ALA A 320 -20.71 1.77 8.76
N ASP A 321 -19.82 0.79 8.57
CA ASP A 321 -19.83 -0.49 9.26
C ASP A 321 -19.00 -0.52 10.56
N LEU A 322 -18.21 0.52 10.85
CA LEU A 322 -17.50 0.68 12.13
C LEU A 322 -18.50 1.11 13.21
N THR A 323 -18.61 0.31 14.27
CA THR A 323 -19.64 0.44 15.31
C THR A 323 -19.11 0.79 16.69
N ALA A 324 -17.82 0.55 16.94
CA ALA A 324 -17.16 0.97 18.16
C ALA A 324 -15.65 1.08 17.94
N VAL A 325 -15.01 1.88 18.79
CA VAL A 325 -13.55 1.92 18.91
C VAL A 325 -13.19 1.83 20.39
N THR A 326 -12.31 0.90 20.72
CA THR A 326 -11.61 0.84 22.00
C THR A 326 -10.24 1.49 21.81
N PHE A 327 -9.90 2.45 22.65
CA PHE A 327 -8.64 3.17 22.54
C PHE A 327 -8.01 3.38 23.91
N SER A 328 -6.68 3.44 23.92
CA SER A 328 -5.88 3.72 25.11
C SER A 328 -5.25 5.11 25.03
N TYR A 329 -5.01 5.72 26.18
CA TYR A 329 -4.38 7.05 26.27
C TYR A 329 -3.85 7.29 27.69
N GLY A 330 -3.05 8.33 27.90
CA GLY A 330 -2.61 8.71 29.23
C GLY A 330 -1.67 9.90 29.24
N LEU A 331 -1.23 10.29 30.43
CA LEU A 331 -0.16 11.28 30.66
C LEU A 331 1.17 10.56 30.85
N ASN A 332 2.25 11.10 30.27
CA ASN A 332 3.59 10.60 30.60
C ASN A 332 3.92 10.92 32.06
N ASP A 333 4.58 9.98 32.76
CA ASP A 333 4.89 10.13 34.19
C ASP A 333 5.72 11.38 34.48
N ASN A 334 6.66 11.72 33.59
CA ASN A 334 7.51 12.92 33.68
C ASN A 334 6.79 14.23 33.31
N ALA A 335 5.62 14.14 32.69
CA ALA A 335 4.70 15.26 32.48
C ALA A 335 3.86 15.50 33.73
N ALA A 336 3.41 14.43 34.39
CA ALA A 336 2.68 14.54 35.63
C ALA A 336 3.57 15.08 36.77
N ARG A 337 4.74 14.47 36.97
CA ARG A 337 5.62 14.71 38.12
C ARG A 337 7.03 15.14 37.72
N ASP A 338 7.65 15.98 38.54
CA ASP A 338 9.09 16.22 38.45
C ASP A 338 9.90 15.13 39.17
N GLU A 339 11.22 15.26 39.15
CA GLU A 339 12.15 14.33 39.82
C GLU A 339 11.95 14.23 41.34
N ASN A 340 11.28 15.21 41.96
CA ASN A 340 10.95 15.24 43.38
C ASN A 340 9.50 14.80 43.66
N GLY A 341 8.77 14.35 42.64
CA GLY A 341 7.37 13.93 42.73
C GLY A 341 6.35 15.08 42.78
N GLN A 342 6.77 16.33 42.60
CA GLN A 342 5.92 17.52 42.61
C GLN A 342 5.10 17.64 41.33
N ARG A 343 3.94 18.29 41.41
CA ARG A 343 3.02 18.51 40.28
C ARG A 343 3.64 19.40 39.21
N ARG A 344 3.53 18.99 37.95
CA ARG A 344 3.96 19.77 36.76
C ARG A 344 2.81 20.13 35.82
N THR A 345 1.99 19.15 35.43
CA THR A 345 0.81 19.35 34.57
C THR A 345 -0.40 19.85 35.36
N ASP A 346 -1.29 20.58 34.70
CA ASP A 346 -2.63 20.85 35.19
C ASP A 346 -3.67 19.82 34.75
N GLY A 347 -3.27 18.86 33.92
CA GLY A 347 -4.09 17.75 33.41
C GLY A 347 -4.29 17.85 31.90
N VAL A 348 -4.89 16.83 31.30
CA VAL A 348 -5.27 16.84 29.88
C VAL A 348 -6.70 16.40 29.70
N GLU A 349 -7.38 16.97 28.72
CA GLU A 349 -8.74 16.58 28.35
C GLU A 349 -8.73 15.75 27.07
N VAL A 350 -9.34 14.57 27.12
CA VAL A 350 -9.52 13.69 25.98
C VAL A 350 -10.94 13.83 25.47
N VAL A 351 -11.11 14.26 24.23
CA VAL A 351 -12.41 14.43 23.58
C VAL A 351 -12.45 13.56 22.32
N VAL A 352 -13.57 12.90 22.06
CA VAL A 352 -13.82 12.24 20.77
C VAL A 352 -15.07 12.82 20.14
N ILE A 353 -14.93 13.29 18.90
CA ILE A 353 -15.98 13.93 18.11
C ILE A 353 -16.24 13.08 16.88
N PHE A 354 -17.51 12.80 16.60
CA PHE A 354 -17.95 12.24 15.33
C PHE A 354 -18.64 13.33 14.49
N ALA A 355 -18.10 13.60 13.32
CA ALA A 355 -18.65 14.52 12.32
C ALA A 355 -19.23 13.69 11.17
N PRO A 356 -20.54 13.38 11.15
CA PRO A 356 -21.15 12.62 10.06
C PRO A 356 -21.05 13.39 8.74
N ASP A 357 -21.01 12.67 7.61
CA ASP A 357 -21.04 13.30 6.28
C ASP A 357 -22.28 14.18 6.05
N GLN A 358 -23.37 13.86 6.76
CA GLN A 358 -24.64 14.56 6.73
C GLN A 358 -25.13 14.79 8.16
N GLY A 359 -25.00 16.01 8.66
CA GLY A 359 -25.51 16.40 9.97
C GLY A 359 -24.50 17.22 10.79
N PRO A 360 -24.87 17.59 12.02
CA PRO A 360 -23.97 18.30 12.93
C PRO A 360 -22.94 17.35 13.54
N GLU A 361 -21.79 17.90 13.92
CA GLU A 361 -20.79 17.20 14.75
C GLU A 361 -21.39 16.81 16.12
N GLN A 362 -20.91 15.69 16.65
CA GLN A 362 -21.38 15.12 17.91
C GLN A 362 -20.18 14.75 18.78
N GLU A 363 -20.13 15.32 19.99
CA GLU A 363 -19.22 14.80 21.02
C GLU A 363 -19.76 13.47 21.53
N ILE A 364 -18.95 12.43 21.41
CA ILE A 364 -19.30 11.06 21.82
C ILE A 364 -18.49 10.58 23.03
N TYR A 365 -17.45 11.32 23.40
CA TYR A 365 -16.63 11.04 24.57
C TYR A 365 -15.94 12.30 25.07
N ARG A 366 -15.85 12.44 26.39
CA ARG A 366 -15.03 13.43 27.07
C ARG A 366 -14.54 12.86 28.38
N ARG A 367 -13.24 12.98 28.66
CA ARG A 367 -12.65 12.66 29.96
C ARG A 367 -11.47 13.58 30.25
N PHE A 368 -11.48 14.18 31.43
CA PHE A 368 -10.36 14.94 31.95
C PHE A 368 -9.48 14.03 32.83
N LEU A 369 -8.16 14.13 32.69
CA LEU A 369 -7.17 13.42 33.50
C LEU A 369 -6.43 14.40 34.42
N ASP A 370 -6.60 14.24 35.73
CA ASP A 370 -5.79 14.96 36.75
C ASP A 370 -5.28 13.97 37.81
N PRO A 371 -4.07 13.42 37.65
CA PRO A 371 -3.52 12.41 38.56
C PRO A 371 -3.22 12.93 39.99
N PHE A 372 -3.32 14.24 40.24
CA PHE A 372 -3.11 14.84 41.57
C PHE A 372 -4.41 15.03 42.33
N VAL A 373 -5.51 15.25 41.63
CA VAL A 373 -6.86 15.29 42.21
C VAL A 373 -7.45 13.88 42.27
N ASN A 374 -7.19 13.05 41.25
CA ASN A 374 -7.65 11.68 41.15
C ASN A 374 -6.51 10.73 40.76
N SER A 375 -6.00 9.97 41.72
CA SER A 375 -4.87 9.05 41.48
C SER A 375 -5.15 7.97 40.42
N GLU A 376 -6.41 7.65 40.13
CA GLU A 376 -6.79 6.68 39.09
C GLU A 376 -6.57 7.21 37.67
N ASP A 377 -6.40 8.52 37.50
CA ASP A 377 -6.04 9.13 36.22
C ASP A 377 -4.55 8.98 35.88
N ALA A 378 -3.74 8.46 36.79
CA ALA A 378 -2.34 8.13 36.53
C ALA A 378 -2.20 6.88 35.64
N GLY A 379 -1.15 6.87 34.83
CA GLY A 379 -0.85 5.74 33.95
C GLY A 379 -1.84 5.59 32.79
N LYS A 380 -1.87 4.38 32.22
CA LYS A 380 -2.66 4.06 31.02
C LYS A 380 -4.15 3.99 31.35
N GLN A 381 -4.92 4.75 30.59
CA GLN A 381 -6.38 4.72 30.56
C GLN A 381 -6.87 3.95 29.33
N THR A 382 -8.09 3.44 29.40
CA THR A 382 -8.76 2.78 28.26
C THR A 382 -10.22 3.17 28.25
N ALA A 383 -10.72 3.50 27.06
CA ALA A 383 -12.11 3.84 26.83
C ALA A 383 -12.64 3.10 25.61
N ARG A 384 -13.95 2.83 25.62
CA ARG A 384 -14.67 2.28 24.47
C ARG A 384 -15.81 3.21 24.11
N ILE A 385 -15.83 3.68 22.87
CA ILE A 385 -16.91 4.51 22.32
C ILE A 385 -17.79 3.68 21.39
N THR A 386 -19.09 3.95 21.42
CA THR A 386 -20.03 3.37 20.45
C THR A 386 -20.32 4.42 19.38
N LEU A 387 -20.29 4.01 18.12
CA LEU A 387 -20.48 4.89 16.97
C LEU A 387 -21.88 4.70 16.36
N PRO A 388 -22.50 5.75 15.80
CA PRO A 388 -23.78 5.63 15.11
C PRO A 388 -23.69 4.64 13.95
N LEU A 389 -24.53 3.61 13.95
CA LEU A 389 -24.55 2.55 12.95
C LEU A 389 -24.98 3.10 11.57
N GLY A 390 -24.32 2.67 10.51
CA GLY A 390 -24.72 2.97 9.12
C GLY A 390 -24.39 4.38 8.64
N GLN A 391 -23.77 5.22 9.48
CA GLN A 391 -23.35 6.57 9.11
C GLN A 391 -21.87 6.60 8.78
N SER A 392 -21.48 7.23 7.67
CA SER A 392 -20.09 7.56 7.36
C SER A 392 -19.77 8.99 7.82
N GLY A 393 -18.50 9.31 8.01
CA GLY A 393 -18.05 10.63 8.43
C GLY A 393 -16.60 10.67 8.87
N GLN A 394 -16.24 11.67 9.66
CA GLN A 394 -14.93 11.83 10.29
C GLN A 394 -15.01 11.55 11.78
N LEU A 395 -14.03 10.82 12.30
CA LEU A 395 -13.84 10.56 13.73
C LEU A 395 -12.58 11.28 14.19
N LYS A 396 -12.74 12.24 15.10
CA LYS A 396 -11.66 13.09 15.62
C LYS A 396 -11.35 12.70 17.06
N PHE A 397 -10.11 12.34 17.34
CA PHE A 397 -9.59 12.12 18.69
C PHE A 397 -8.73 13.31 19.08
N GLN A 398 -9.12 14.01 20.14
CA GLN A 398 -8.47 15.22 20.59
C GLN A 398 -7.84 15.03 21.97
N MET A 399 -6.65 15.57 22.13
CA MET A 399 -5.97 15.78 23.41
C MET A 399 -5.86 17.28 23.62
N ASN A 400 -6.66 17.84 24.52
CA ASN A 400 -6.78 19.26 24.79
C ASN A 400 -6.09 19.65 26.10
N PRO A 401 -5.64 20.92 26.26
CA PRO A 401 -4.95 21.34 27.48
C PRO A 401 -5.85 21.27 28.70
N GLY A 402 -5.23 21.24 29.87
CA GLY A 402 -5.95 21.29 31.14
C GLY A 402 -6.73 22.60 31.38
N PRO A 403 -7.38 22.73 32.56
CA PRO A 403 -8.31 23.83 32.86
C PRO A 403 -7.68 25.22 32.86
N TYR A 404 -6.35 25.31 32.97
CA TYR A 404 -5.65 26.60 32.88
C TYR A 404 -5.20 26.94 31.46
N GLY A 405 -5.49 26.08 30.48
CA GLY A 405 -5.20 26.32 29.05
C GLY A 405 -3.70 26.37 28.72
N SER A 406 -2.85 25.92 29.65
CA SER A 406 -1.41 25.87 29.50
C SER A 406 -1.01 24.47 29.04
N ASN A 407 -0.33 24.35 27.91
CA ASN A 407 0.18 23.07 27.45
C ASN A 407 1.55 22.68 28.05
N ALA A 408 2.08 23.48 28.98
CA ALA A 408 3.32 23.18 29.67
C ALA A 408 3.17 21.87 30.46
N TYR A 409 4.00 20.88 30.13
CA TYR A 409 3.98 19.55 30.75
C TYR A 409 2.74 18.70 30.46
N ASP A 410 1.95 19.05 29.44
CA ASP A 410 0.84 18.24 28.94
C ASP A 410 1.33 17.22 27.90
N TRP A 411 2.41 16.51 28.24
CA TRP A 411 2.96 15.46 27.40
C TRP A 411 2.13 14.20 27.60
N ALA A 412 1.04 14.11 26.86
CA ALA A 412 0.20 12.92 26.82
C ALA A 412 0.63 11.97 25.69
N TYR A 413 -0.03 10.81 25.65
CA TYR A 413 0.15 9.83 24.60
C TYR A 413 -1.17 9.17 24.22
N TRP A 414 -1.23 8.70 22.97
CA TRP A 414 -2.20 7.71 22.51
C TRP A 414 -1.57 6.31 22.57
N GLY A 415 -2.40 5.32 22.91
CA GLY A 415 -2.07 3.91 22.81
C GLY A 415 -2.78 3.24 21.62
N PRO A 416 -2.89 1.89 21.61
CA PRO A 416 -3.53 1.16 20.52
C PRO A 416 -5.02 1.50 20.37
N PHE A 417 -5.50 1.54 19.12
CA PHE A 417 -6.91 1.72 18.76
C PHE A 417 -7.43 0.44 18.09
N GLU A 418 -8.53 -0.11 18.61
CA GLU A 418 -9.16 -1.34 18.14
C GLU A 418 -10.59 -1.05 17.69
N GLY A 419 -10.92 -1.37 16.44
CA GLY A 419 -12.23 -1.12 15.84
C GLY A 419 -13.11 -2.36 15.81
N GLU A 420 -14.40 -2.19 16.05
CA GLU A 420 -15.41 -3.26 15.93
C GLU A 420 -16.38 -2.97 14.78
N THR A 421 -16.67 -3.98 13.96
CA THR A 421 -17.68 -3.89 12.90
C THR A 421 -18.92 -4.71 13.21
N VAL A 422 -20.01 -4.44 12.47
CA VAL A 422 -21.27 -5.19 12.57
C VAL A 422 -21.06 -6.71 12.47
N ALA A 423 -20.20 -7.15 11.54
CA ALA A 423 -19.93 -8.57 11.31
C ALA A 423 -19.25 -9.24 12.51
N GLY A 424 -18.37 -8.52 13.23
CA GLY A 424 -17.64 -9.05 14.38
C GLY A 424 -18.48 -9.26 15.63
N ARG A 425 -19.61 -8.56 15.78
CA ARG A 425 -20.51 -8.74 16.95
C ARG A 425 -21.30 -10.04 16.92
N ASN A 426 -21.51 -10.64 15.75
CA ASN A 426 -22.30 -11.86 15.62
C ASN A 426 -21.47 -13.14 15.83
N SER A 427 -20.15 -13.02 16.04
CA SER A 427 -19.24 -14.15 16.23
C SER A 427 -18.70 -14.30 17.66
N GLN A 428 -19.16 -13.47 18.60
CA GLN A 428 -18.98 -13.63 20.05
C GLN A 428 -20.33 -13.93 20.69
#